data_AF-A0AAX1EXN2-F1
#
_entry.id   AF-A0AAX1EXN2-F1
#
_cell.length_a   1.000
_cell.length_b   1.000
_cell.length_c   1.000
_cell.angle_alpha   90.00
_cell.angle_beta   90.00
_cell.angle_gamma   90.00
#
_symmetry.space_group_name_H-M   'P 1'
#
loop_
_entity.id
_entity.type
_entity.pdbx_description
1 polymer ?
#
loop_
_entity_poly.entity_id
_entity_poly.type
_entity_poly.pdbx_seq_one_letter_code
_entity_poly.pdbx_strand_id
1 'polypeptide(L)'
;MKSTKVTLNFDQESTSIELPLVKSTMGNDAIDIRQLGTHQVFSYDPGFMSTASCSSEITFIDGEKGLLLYRGYPIEQLAEHYDFLDVAYLLMHGELPKPQEKETFSTTITRHTMLHDQLNNIFRGFRRDAHPMAVMVGVVGSMSAFYNDSMDVSDAKHRLIAAHQLLAKVPTIAAWSFKYRSGQPFTYPQNHLSYAENFMHMMFATPCEEYKINPVLAKAFERILILHADHEQNASTSTVRLAGSSGANPFACIAAGIASLWGPAHGGANEATLKMLEEIEDESRIGAFIKRAKDKDDSFRMMGFGHRIYRNKDPRAEIMRKTCHEVLNELGLKDDPIFKLAMKLEQIALEDEYFIEKKLYPNVDFYSGIVMRAMGIPNSMFTAVFALARTAGWVAQWNEMLGQPGNKIGRPRQVYTGKARRDVPKSK
;
A
#
# COMPACT_ATOMS: atom_id res chain seq x y z
N MET A 1 2.74 39.81 -1.05
CA MET A 1 3.33 39.24 -2.29
C MET A 1 2.24 39.13 -3.34
N LYS A 2 2.52 39.46 -4.62
CA LYS A 2 1.52 39.28 -5.70
C LYS A 2 1.25 37.78 -5.89
N SER A 3 -0.02 37.38 -5.90
CA SER A 3 -0.43 36.00 -6.19
C SER A 3 0.02 35.64 -7.61
N THR A 4 0.82 34.58 -7.75
CA THR A 4 1.19 34.04 -9.06
C THR A 4 -0.03 33.35 -9.67
N LYS A 5 -0.37 33.73 -10.90
CA LYS A 5 -1.53 33.23 -11.65
C LYS A 5 -1.07 32.69 -13.01
N VAL A 6 -1.81 31.72 -13.52
CA VAL A 6 -1.69 31.17 -14.88
C VAL A 6 -2.88 31.68 -15.70
N THR A 7 -2.63 32.11 -16.92
CA THR A 7 -3.70 32.55 -17.83
C THR A 7 -4.00 31.42 -18.82
N LEU A 8 -5.27 31.00 -18.87
CA LEU A 8 -5.79 30.06 -19.87
C LEU A 8 -6.55 30.87 -20.93
N ASN A 9 -6.13 30.77 -22.19
CA ASN A 9 -6.78 31.41 -23.33
C ASN A 9 -7.54 30.35 -24.16
N PHE A 10 -8.71 30.71 -24.70
CA PHE A 10 -9.44 29.88 -25.64
C PHE A 10 -9.37 30.50 -27.03
N ASP A 11 -8.97 29.73 -28.05
CA ASP A 11 -8.76 30.25 -29.41
C ASP A 11 -10.00 30.91 -30.04
N GLN A 12 -11.20 30.56 -29.57
CA GLN A 12 -12.48 31.04 -30.10
C GLN A 12 -13.22 32.01 -29.16
N GLU A 13 -12.69 32.30 -27.97
CA GLU A 13 -13.31 33.23 -27.03
C GLU A 13 -12.39 34.43 -26.77
N SER A 14 -12.96 35.63 -26.73
CA SER A 14 -12.22 36.86 -26.39
C SER A 14 -11.88 36.98 -24.90
N THR A 15 -12.19 35.97 -24.10
CA THR A 15 -12.12 36.02 -22.63
C THR A 15 -11.14 34.98 -22.12
N SER A 16 -10.10 35.43 -21.43
CA SER A 16 -9.14 34.56 -20.75
C SER A 16 -9.57 34.29 -19.31
N ILE A 17 -9.15 33.15 -18.77
CA ILE A 17 -9.36 32.78 -17.37
C ILE A 17 -8.04 32.88 -16.62
N GLU A 18 -8.04 33.59 -15.49
CA GLU A 18 -6.92 33.58 -14.56
C GLU A 18 -7.11 32.51 -13.49
N LEU A 19 -6.18 31.55 -13.44
CA LEU A 19 -6.19 30.45 -12.47
C LEU A 19 -5.06 30.66 -11.45
N PRO A 20 -5.32 30.63 -10.14
CA PRO A 20 -4.28 30.79 -9.14
C PRO A 20 -3.40 29.53 -9.04
N LEU A 21 -2.15 29.71 -8.63
CA LEU A 21 -1.30 28.59 -8.23
C LEU A 21 -1.50 28.25 -6.75
N VAL A 22 -1.63 26.95 -6.47
CA VAL A 22 -1.51 26.37 -5.13
C VAL A 22 -0.05 26.01 -4.92
N LYS A 23 0.59 26.67 -3.95
CA LYS A 23 2.01 26.50 -3.65
C LYS A 23 2.24 25.28 -2.78
N SER A 24 3.25 24.49 -3.13
CA SER A 24 3.67 23.32 -2.36
C SER A 24 4.90 23.65 -1.50
N THR A 25 5.00 23.05 -0.31
CA THR A 25 6.22 23.14 0.51
C THR A 25 7.39 22.43 -0.16
N MET A 26 7.12 21.28 -0.80
CA MET A 26 8.05 20.50 -1.59
C MET A 26 7.35 19.95 -2.84
N GLY A 27 8.09 19.74 -3.92
CA GLY A 27 7.55 19.24 -5.19
C GLY A 27 6.97 20.33 -6.07
N ASN A 28 6.03 19.96 -6.94
CA ASN A 28 5.45 20.86 -7.94
C ASN A 28 4.31 21.68 -7.34
N ASP A 29 4.19 22.94 -7.78
CA ASP A 29 2.96 23.73 -7.60
C ASP A 29 1.82 23.15 -8.44
N ALA A 30 0.58 23.36 -8.02
CA ALA A 30 -0.61 22.96 -8.78
C ALA A 30 -1.38 24.18 -9.29
N ILE A 31 -2.02 24.04 -10.46
CA ILE A 31 -2.96 25.04 -10.97
C ILE A 31 -4.33 24.77 -10.36
N ASP A 32 -4.92 25.75 -9.70
CA ASP A 32 -6.26 25.62 -9.15
C ASP A 32 -7.31 25.75 -10.26
N ILE A 33 -7.81 24.60 -10.72
CA ILE A 33 -8.81 24.51 -11.78
C ILE A 33 -10.26 24.47 -11.27
N ARG A 34 -10.52 24.76 -9.99
CA ARG A 34 -11.88 24.66 -9.42
C ARG A 34 -12.90 25.57 -10.11
N GLN A 35 -12.44 26.66 -10.71
CA GLN A 35 -13.29 27.61 -11.43
C GLN A 35 -13.62 27.17 -12.87
N LEU A 36 -12.93 26.18 -13.45
CA LEU A 36 -13.19 25.77 -14.85
C LEU A 36 -14.65 25.38 -15.09
N GLY A 37 -15.29 24.73 -14.12
CA GLY A 37 -16.69 24.33 -14.23
C GLY A 37 -17.68 25.50 -14.38
N THR A 38 -17.37 26.69 -13.85
CA THR A 38 -18.23 27.88 -14.03
C THR A 38 -18.13 28.44 -15.45
N HIS A 39 -17.06 28.10 -16.17
CA HIS A 39 -16.85 28.41 -17.58
C HIS A 39 -17.27 27.25 -18.51
N GLN A 40 -18.01 26.25 -18.00
CA GLN A 40 -18.51 25.09 -18.74
C GLN A 40 -17.43 24.24 -19.43
N VAL A 41 -16.18 24.34 -18.96
CA VAL A 41 -15.06 23.54 -19.44
C VAL A 41 -14.52 22.65 -18.32
N PHE A 42 -13.95 21.50 -18.70
CA PHE A 42 -13.32 20.56 -17.79
C PHE A 42 -11.97 20.15 -18.35
N SER A 43 -11.01 19.84 -17.47
CA SER A 43 -9.81 19.12 -17.88
C SER A 43 -10.16 17.67 -18.24
N TYR A 44 -9.36 17.08 -19.12
CA TYR A 44 -9.45 15.67 -19.49
C TYR A 44 -8.11 15.00 -19.22
N ASP A 45 -8.03 14.26 -18.11
CA ASP A 45 -6.81 13.59 -17.65
C ASP A 45 -7.13 12.14 -17.19
N PRO A 46 -7.40 11.23 -18.13
CA PRO A 46 -7.62 9.82 -17.80
C PRO A 46 -6.43 9.24 -17.03
N GLY A 47 -6.69 8.77 -15.81
CA GLY A 47 -5.66 8.24 -14.91
C GLY A 47 -5.03 9.25 -13.95
N PHE A 48 -5.47 10.51 -13.96
CA PHE A 48 -5.03 11.56 -13.04
C PHE A 48 -3.52 11.82 -13.04
N MET A 49 -2.88 11.69 -14.20
CA MET A 49 -1.43 11.77 -14.33
C MET A 49 -0.89 13.19 -14.13
N SER A 50 -1.74 14.20 -14.30
CA SER A 50 -1.40 15.62 -14.14
C SER A 50 -2.37 16.35 -13.20
N THR A 51 -3.13 15.60 -12.40
CA THR A 51 -4.16 16.15 -11.50
C THR A 51 -3.78 15.90 -10.04
N ALA A 52 -3.41 16.95 -9.32
CA ALA A 52 -3.31 16.90 -7.85
C ALA A 52 -4.72 16.93 -7.24
N SER A 53 -5.17 15.81 -6.67
CA SER A 53 -6.54 15.65 -6.17
C SER A 53 -6.76 16.16 -4.74
N CYS A 54 -5.70 16.35 -3.96
CA CYS A 54 -5.76 16.82 -2.58
C CYS A 54 -4.48 17.53 -2.15
N SER A 55 -4.57 18.34 -1.09
CA SER A 55 -3.43 18.71 -0.24
C SER A 55 -3.19 17.59 0.78
N SER A 56 -1.93 17.30 1.10
CA SER A 56 -1.56 16.29 2.09
C SER A 56 -0.23 16.67 2.75
N GLU A 57 -0.12 16.36 4.04
CA GLU A 57 1.07 16.57 4.87
C GLU A 57 1.67 15.24 5.36
N ILE A 58 1.14 14.09 4.91
CA ILE A 58 1.51 12.75 5.40
C ILE A 58 2.83 12.26 4.79
N THR A 59 2.88 12.15 3.47
CA THR A 59 4.00 11.55 2.75
C THR A 59 4.40 12.42 1.57
N PHE A 60 5.70 12.57 1.35
CA PHE A 60 6.26 13.23 0.19
C PHE A 60 7.20 12.29 -0.57
N ILE A 61 7.14 12.34 -1.90
CA ILE A 61 7.98 11.55 -2.79
C ILE A 61 8.64 12.47 -3.83
N ASP A 62 9.96 12.36 -3.96
CA ASP A 62 10.71 12.90 -5.11
C ASP A 62 11.29 11.72 -5.89
N GLY A 63 10.64 11.39 -7.00
CA GLY A 63 11.01 10.24 -7.85
C GLY A 63 12.35 10.39 -8.55
N GLU A 64 12.78 11.62 -8.83
CA GLU A 64 14.08 11.89 -9.48
C GLU A 64 15.21 11.71 -8.47
N LYS A 65 15.03 12.21 -7.26
CA LYS A 65 16.03 12.13 -6.18
C LYS A 65 15.99 10.82 -5.40
N GLY A 66 14.98 9.98 -5.62
CA GLY A 66 14.81 8.76 -4.83
C GLY A 66 14.46 9.05 -3.38
N LEU A 67 13.67 10.09 -3.10
CA LEU A 67 13.31 10.49 -1.74
C LEU A 67 11.93 9.97 -1.37
N LEU A 68 11.81 9.41 -0.17
CA LEU A 68 10.54 9.08 0.48
C LEU A 68 10.56 9.63 1.90
N LEU A 69 9.64 10.55 2.18
CA LEU A 69 9.51 11.16 3.50
C LEU A 69 8.15 10.82 4.10
N TYR A 70 8.11 10.34 5.34
CA TYR A 70 6.90 10.34 6.16
C TYR A 70 6.99 11.49 7.16
N ARG A 71 6.05 12.44 7.09
CA ARG A 71 6.05 13.67 7.91
C ARG A 71 7.40 14.41 7.90
N GLY A 72 8.08 14.40 6.75
CA GLY A 72 9.39 15.01 6.58
C GLY A 72 10.59 14.14 6.98
N TYR A 73 10.39 13.01 7.65
CA TYR A 73 11.46 12.08 8.02
C TYR A 73 11.78 11.11 6.89
N PRO A 74 13.07 10.95 6.52
CA PRO A 74 13.48 9.98 5.51
C PRO A 74 13.16 8.54 5.92
N ILE A 75 12.65 7.75 4.97
CA ILE A 75 12.22 6.37 5.22
C ILE A 75 13.34 5.48 5.78
N GLU A 76 14.57 5.70 5.35
CA GLU A 76 15.75 4.95 5.78
C GLU A 76 16.08 5.15 7.25
N GLN A 77 15.87 6.35 7.78
CA GLN A 77 16.07 6.63 9.20
C GLN A 77 14.96 6.00 10.04
N LEU A 78 13.70 6.07 9.55
CA LEU A 78 12.58 5.44 10.24
C LEU A 78 12.74 3.93 10.34
N ALA A 79 13.11 3.26 9.23
CA ALA A 79 13.29 1.82 9.20
C ALA A 79 14.53 1.30 9.96
N GLU A 80 15.49 2.18 10.30
CA GLU A 80 16.67 1.82 11.09
C GLU A 80 16.50 2.06 12.59
N HIS A 81 15.71 3.07 12.98
CA HIS A 81 15.66 3.55 14.36
C HIS A 81 14.33 3.37 15.09
N TYR A 82 13.23 3.16 14.36
CA TYR A 82 11.88 3.11 14.93
C TYR A 82 11.19 1.78 14.62
N ASP A 83 10.17 1.44 15.41
CA ASP A 83 9.28 0.33 15.12
C ASP A 83 8.03 0.79 14.33
N PHE A 84 7.26 -0.16 13.81
CA PHE A 84 6.08 0.13 12.99
C PHE A 84 5.01 0.91 13.75
N LEU A 85 4.85 0.72 15.05
CA LEU A 85 3.85 1.46 15.82
C LEU A 85 4.27 2.91 16.02
N ASP A 86 5.57 3.20 16.17
CA ASP A 86 6.09 4.57 16.14
C ASP A 86 5.79 5.25 14.79
N VAL A 87 6.00 4.53 13.68
CA VAL A 87 5.74 5.04 12.33
C VAL A 87 4.24 5.20 12.07
N ALA A 88 3.40 4.27 12.53
CA ALA A 88 1.96 4.39 12.41
C ALA A 88 1.42 5.58 13.22
N TYR A 89 1.96 5.80 14.43
CA TYR A 89 1.67 6.99 15.23
C TYR A 89 2.07 8.26 14.47
N LEU A 90 3.30 8.32 13.95
CA LEU A 90 3.81 9.45 13.16
C LEU A 90 2.87 9.80 12.00
N LEU A 91 2.46 8.79 11.22
CA LEU A 91 1.57 9.00 10.08
C LEU A 91 0.22 9.59 10.51
N MET A 92 -0.36 9.13 11.62
CA MET A 92 -1.66 9.60 12.10
C MET A 92 -1.60 10.95 12.83
N HIS A 93 -0.55 11.21 13.59
CA HIS A 93 -0.47 12.33 14.53
C HIS A 93 0.43 13.48 14.04
N GLY A 94 1.25 13.25 13.02
CA GLY A 94 2.13 14.27 12.43
C GLY A 94 3.53 14.34 13.05
N GLU A 95 3.70 13.84 14.28
CA GLU A 95 4.96 13.89 15.04
C GLU A 95 5.31 12.51 15.59
N LEU A 96 6.60 12.26 15.85
CA LEU A 96 7.05 11.03 16.50
C LEU A 96 6.56 10.98 17.96
N PRO A 97 6.16 9.79 18.48
CA PRO A 97 5.62 9.70 19.82
C PRO A 97 6.70 9.94 20.89
N LYS A 98 6.35 10.72 21.91
CA LYS A 98 7.10 10.74 23.18
C LYS A 98 6.92 9.40 23.91
N PRO A 99 7.79 9.06 24.87
CA PRO A 99 7.72 7.76 25.57
C PRO A 99 6.33 7.41 26.13
N GLN A 100 5.64 8.37 26.75
CA GLN A 100 4.29 8.15 27.30
C GLN A 100 3.22 8.01 26.20
N GLU A 101 3.35 8.74 25.10
CA GLU A 101 2.45 8.64 23.95
C GLU A 101 2.62 7.29 23.26
N LYS A 102 3.87 6.82 23.11
CA LYS A 102 4.21 5.48 22.61
C LYS A 102 3.57 4.40 23.48
N GLU A 103 3.76 4.45 24.79
CA GLU A 103 3.19 3.47 25.71
C GLU A 103 1.65 3.44 25.62
N THR A 104 1.02 4.60 25.62
CA THR A 104 -0.44 4.73 25.52
C THR A 104 -0.95 4.19 24.19
N PHE A 105 -0.29 4.55 23.09
CA PHE A 105 -0.66 4.13 21.75
C PHE A 105 -0.51 2.62 21.59
N SER A 106 0.67 2.08 21.91
CA SER A 106 0.94 0.64 21.85
C SER A 106 -0.02 -0.15 22.73
N THR A 107 -0.29 0.31 23.96
CA THR A 107 -1.28 -0.33 24.84
C THR A 107 -2.67 -0.30 24.22
N THR A 108 -3.08 0.82 23.63
CA THR A 108 -4.39 0.96 22.98
C THR A 108 -4.52 -0.03 21.82
N ILE A 109 -3.53 -0.12 20.94
CA ILE A 109 -3.54 -1.06 19.81
C ILE A 109 -3.57 -2.50 20.32
N THR A 110 -2.67 -2.88 21.24
CA THR A 110 -2.59 -4.23 21.81
C THR A 110 -3.92 -4.68 22.43
N ARG A 111 -4.61 -3.79 23.15
CA ARG A 111 -5.90 -4.09 23.80
C ARG A 111 -7.08 -4.23 22.83
N HIS A 112 -6.90 -3.90 21.55
CA HIS A 112 -7.92 -4.03 20.52
C HIS A 112 -7.62 -5.09 19.46
N THR A 113 -6.55 -5.89 19.62
CA THR A 113 -6.13 -6.90 18.63
C THR A 113 -7.14 -8.04 18.45
N MET A 114 -7.78 -8.49 19.54
CA MET A 114 -8.73 -9.61 19.49
C MET A 114 -10.00 -9.26 18.68
N LEU A 115 -10.38 -10.14 17.75
CA LEU A 115 -11.61 -10.01 16.97
C LEU A 115 -12.84 -10.43 17.79
N HIS A 116 -14.00 -9.87 17.44
CA HIS A 116 -15.27 -10.37 17.98
C HIS A 116 -15.46 -11.84 17.54
N ASP A 117 -15.78 -12.75 18.46
CA ASP A 117 -15.81 -14.19 18.20
C ASP A 117 -16.68 -14.57 17.00
N GLN A 118 -17.83 -13.92 16.83
CA GLN A 118 -18.75 -14.18 15.72
C GLN A 118 -18.14 -13.95 14.32
N LEU A 119 -17.05 -13.17 14.19
CA LEU A 119 -16.29 -13.06 12.94
C LEU A 119 -15.70 -14.40 12.49
N ASN A 120 -15.47 -15.35 13.40
CA ASN A 120 -15.07 -16.72 13.07
C ASN A 120 -16.01 -17.37 12.04
N ASN A 121 -17.31 -17.08 12.12
CA ASN A 121 -18.30 -17.62 11.19
C ASN A 121 -18.16 -17.03 9.78
N ILE A 122 -17.72 -15.78 9.67
CA ILE A 122 -17.46 -15.15 8.37
C ILE A 122 -16.29 -15.85 7.67
N PHE A 123 -15.19 -16.14 8.40
CA PHE A 123 -14.08 -16.93 7.84
C PHE A 123 -14.53 -18.31 7.34
N ARG A 124 -15.36 -19.00 8.14
CA ARG A 124 -15.90 -20.33 7.79
C ARG A 124 -16.87 -20.32 6.61
N GLY A 125 -17.39 -19.16 6.22
CA GLY A 125 -18.21 -19.00 5.02
C GLY A 125 -17.44 -19.07 3.70
N PHE A 126 -16.11 -18.88 3.74
CA PHE A 126 -15.27 -18.98 2.55
C PHE A 126 -14.86 -20.43 2.27
N ARG A 127 -14.60 -20.76 0.99
CA ARG A 127 -13.91 -22.01 0.65
C ARG A 127 -12.48 -22.00 1.23
N ARG A 128 -11.94 -23.19 1.54
CA ARG A 128 -10.58 -23.33 2.07
C ARG A 128 -9.49 -22.87 1.10
N ASP A 129 -9.74 -22.98 -0.20
CA ASP A 129 -8.83 -22.54 -1.27
C ASP A 129 -8.98 -21.06 -1.63
N ALA A 130 -9.77 -20.29 -0.88
CA ALA A 130 -9.92 -18.86 -1.10
C ALA A 130 -8.59 -18.12 -0.95
N HIS A 131 -8.35 -17.16 -1.85
CA HIS A 131 -7.18 -16.29 -1.77
C HIS A 131 -7.24 -15.42 -0.51
N PRO A 132 -6.14 -15.27 0.27
CA PRO A 132 -6.15 -14.47 1.49
C PRO A 132 -6.66 -13.03 1.30
N MET A 133 -6.30 -12.38 0.19
CA MET A 133 -6.83 -11.05 -0.15
C MET A 133 -8.37 -11.03 -0.31
N ALA A 134 -8.98 -12.06 -0.90
CA ALA A 134 -10.45 -12.14 -1.02
C ALA A 134 -11.11 -12.26 0.36
N VAL A 135 -10.53 -13.09 1.23
CA VAL A 135 -10.99 -13.25 2.61
C VAL A 135 -10.86 -11.93 3.36
N MET A 136 -9.72 -11.24 3.24
CA MET A 136 -9.50 -9.94 3.88
C MET A 136 -10.52 -8.88 3.42
N VAL A 137 -10.80 -8.77 2.11
CA VAL A 137 -11.82 -7.84 1.59
C VAL A 137 -13.18 -8.12 2.23
N GLY A 138 -13.61 -9.38 2.26
CA GLY A 138 -14.92 -9.75 2.82
C GLY A 138 -15.00 -9.57 4.34
N VAL A 139 -13.98 -10.01 5.08
CA VAL A 139 -13.96 -9.90 6.55
C VAL A 139 -13.85 -8.44 6.98
N VAL A 140 -12.91 -7.66 6.43
CA VAL A 140 -12.77 -6.23 6.77
C VAL A 140 -14.04 -5.46 6.38
N GLY A 141 -14.61 -5.72 5.20
CA GLY A 141 -15.88 -5.09 4.80
C GLY A 141 -17.05 -5.40 5.75
N SER A 142 -17.08 -6.62 6.30
CA SER A 142 -18.11 -7.04 7.27
C SER A 142 -17.97 -6.41 8.65
N MET A 143 -16.79 -5.87 9.01
CA MET A 143 -16.52 -5.33 10.35
C MET A 143 -17.49 -4.21 10.76
N SER A 144 -17.98 -3.44 9.79
CA SER A 144 -18.98 -2.39 10.03
C SER A 144 -20.28 -2.90 10.66
N ALA A 145 -20.63 -4.18 10.47
CA ALA A 145 -21.79 -4.80 11.11
C ALA A 145 -21.55 -5.18 12.59
N PHE A 146 -20.29 -5.31 13.00
CA PHE A 146 -19.91 -5.69 14.37
C PHE A 146 -19.46 -4.51 15.23
N TYR A 147 -18.90 -3.48 14.61
CA TYR A 147 -18.30 -2.33 15.29
C TYR A 147 -19.05 -1.05 14.93
N ASN A 148 -20.38 -1.06 15.01
CA ASN A 148 -21.22 0.07 14.58
C ASN A 148 -21.27 1.25 15.57
N ASP A 149 -20.73 1.08 16.79
CA ASP A 149 -20.75 2.06 17.88
C ASP A 149 -19.92 3.34 17.63
N SER A 150 -19.06 3.36 16.60
CA SER A 150 -18.16 4.48 16.31
C SER A 150 -18.06 4.80 14.82
N MET A 151 -19.21 4.83 14.12
CA MET A 151 -19.30 4.98 12.66
C MET A 151 -19.56 6.40 12.15
N ASP A 152 -19.78 7.38 13.04
CA ASP A 152 -19.90 8.77 12.61
C ASP A 152 -18.54 9.31 12.16
N VAL A 153 -18.36 9.40 10.83
CA VAL A 153 -17.12 9.85 10.21
C VAL A 153 -16.88 11.35 10.38
N SER A 154 -17.89 12.13 10.80
CA SER A 154 -17.74 13.54 11.13
C SER A 154 -17.12 13.78 12.51
N ASP A 155 -17.29 12.84 13.45
CA ASP A 155 -16.69 12.88 14.79
C ASP A 155 -15.22 12.41 14.75
N ALA A 156 -14.31 13.30 15.14
CA ALA A 156 -12.87 13.01 15.19
C ALA A 156 -12.51 11.84 16.13
N LYS A 157 -13.23 11.67 17.25
CA LYS A 157 -13.03 10.58 18.19
C LYS A 157 -13.44 9.25 17.58
N HIS A 158 -14.58 9.21 16.89
CA HIS A 158 -15.03 8.00 16.19
C HIS A 158 -14.04 7.60 15.08
N ARG A 159 -13.55 8.57 14.31
CA ARG A 159 -12.49 8.33 13.31
C ARG A 159 -11.24 7.71 13.95
N LEU A 160 -10.77 8.25 15.07
CA LEU A 160 -9.59 7.74 15.77
C LEU A 160 -9.81 6.32 16.33
N ILE A 161 -10.98 6.05 16.93
CA ILE A 161 -11.34 4.71 17.42
C ILE A 161 -11.33 3.70 16.27
N ALA A 162 -11.96 4.04 15.13
CA ALA A 162 -11.98 3.16 13.98
C ALA A 162 -10.57 2.92 13.40
N ALA A 163 -9.73 3.95 13.32
CA ALA A 163 -8.34 3.84 12.88
C ALA A 163 -7.54 2.88 13.78
N HIS A 164 -7.65 3.02 15.11
CA HIS A 164 -7.01 2.12 16.07
C HIS A 164 -7.53 0.68 15.94
N GLN A 165 -8.84 0.48 15.77
CA GLN A 165 -9.41 -0.84 15.58
C GLN A 165 -8.90 -1.49 14.29
N LEU A 166 -8.82 -0.76 13.19
CA LEU A 166 -8.27 -1.25 11.93
C LEU A 166 -6.80 -1.64 12.07
N LEU A 167 -5.98 -0.76 12.65
CA LEU A 167 -4.55 -1.03 12.89
C LEU A 167 -4.35 -2.26 13.79
N ALA A 168 -5.17 -2.42 14.83
CA ALA A 168 -5.07 -3.55 15.75
C ALA A 168 -5.57 -4.88 15.16
N LYS A 169 -6.63 -4.85 14.34
CA LYS A 169 -7.39 -6.05 13.95
C LYS A 169 -7.01 -6.62 12.58
N VAL A 170 -6.55 -5.79 11.64
CA VAL A 170 -6.11 -6.25 10.31
C VAL A 170 -5.00 -7.32 10.39
N PRO A 171 -4.01 -7.24 11.31
CA PRO A 171 -3.05 -8.34 11.52
C PRO A 171 -3.67 -9.67 11.88
N THR A 172 -4.62 -9.66 12.80
CA THR A 172 -5.33 -10.88 13.19
C THR A 172 -6.15 -11.43 12.01
N ILE A 173 -6.80 -10.56 11.22
CA ILE A 173 -7.55 -10.97 10.03
C ILE A 173 -6.63 -11.59 8.96
N ALA A 174 -5.48 -10.97 8.70
CA ALA A 174 -4.51 -11.48 7.74
C ALA A 174 -3.93 -12.84 8.18
N ALA A 175 -3.51 -12.96 9.45
CA ALA A 175 -2.98 -14.22 9.98
C ALA A 175 -4.05 -15.34 9.99
N TRP A 176 -5.30 -15.02 10.35
CA TRP A 176 -6.40 -15.99 10.30
C TRP A 176 -6.77 -16.39 8.88
N SER A 177 -6.62 -15.50 7.90
CA SER A 177 -6.79 -15.85 6.48
C SER A 177 -5.75 -16.90 6.05
N PHE A 178 -4.50 -16.78 6.52
CA PHE A 178 -3.48 -17.80 6.32
C PHE A 178 -3.83 -19.13 7.03
N LYS A 179 -4.11 -19.09 8.34
CA LYS A 179 -4.47 -20.29 9.12
C LYS A 179 -5.68 -21.02 8.54
N TYR A 180 -6.68 -20.26 8.09
CA TYR A 180 -7.87 -20.81 7.45
C TYR A 180 -7.53 -21.60 6.19
N ARG A 181 -6.72 -21.01 5.30
CA ARG A 181 -6.27 -21.69 4.08
C ARG A 181 -5.43 -22.93 4.38
N SER A 182 -4.56 -22.85 5.38
CA SER A 182 -3.67 -23.94 5.80
C SER A 182 -4.36 -25.05 6.58
N GLY A 183 -5.67 -24.94 6.86
CA GLY A 183 -6.42 -25.94 7.63
C GLY A 183 -6.07 -26.00 9.13
N GLN A 184 -5.32 -25.01 9.62
CA GLN A 184 -4.86 -24.94 11.01
C GLN A 184 -5.86 -24.17 11.89
N PRO A 185 -5.86 -24.40 13.22
CA PRO A 185 -6.64 -23.58 14.14
C PRO A 185 -6.17 -22.12 14.12
N PHE A 186 -7.08 -21.20 14.45
CA PHE A 186 -6.74 -19.79 14.62
C PHE A 186 -5.90 -19.58 15.87
N THR A 187 -4.81 -18.84 15.71
CA THR A 187 -3.92 -18.44 16.80
C THR A 187 -4.31 -17.03 17.24
N TYR A 188 -4.49 -16.83 18.54
CA TYR A 188 -4.88 -15.53 19.11
C TYR A 188 -3.66 -14.61 19.31
N PRO A 189 -3.89 -13.28 19.33
CA PRO A 189 -2.87 -12.30 19.70
C PRO A 189 -2.31 -12.53 21.11
N GLN A 190 -1.03 -12.21 21.31
CA GLN A 190 -0.33 -12.23 22.60
C GLN A 190 0.11 -10.82 22.99
N ASN A 191 -0.38 -10.32 24.12
CA ASN A 191 -0.16 -8.92 24.54
C ASN A 191 1.30 -8.57 24.89
N HIS A 192 2.14 -9.58 25.15
CA HIS A 192 3.54 -9.38 25.53
C HIS A 192 4.49 -9.32 24.33
N LEU A 193 4.00 -9.61 23.13
CA LEU A 193 4.78 -9.58 21.89
C LEU A 193 4.67 -8.20 21.22
N SER A 194 5.71 -7.80 20.49
CA SER A 194 5.66 -6.63 19.61
C SER A 194 4.66 -6.84 18.46
N TYR A 195 4.37 -5.78 17.70
CA TYR A 195 3.42 -5.86 16.58
C TYR A 195 3.86 -6.88 15.51
N ALA A 196 5.13 -6.84 15.10
CA ALA A 196 5.71 -7.78 14.15
C ALA A 196 5.78 -9.21 14.71
N GLU A 197 6.26 -9.35 15.95
CA GLU A 197 6.39 -10.63 16.66
C GLU A 197 5.03 -11.32 16.82
N ASN A 198 4.00 -10.57 17.20
CA ASN A 198 2.65 -11.06 17.39
C ASN A 198 2.04 -11.55 16.07
N PHE A 199 2.28 -10.84 14.95
CA PHE A 199 1.83 -11.30 13.65
C PHE A 199 2.51 -12.62 13.24
N MET A 200 3.84 -12.72 13.41
CA MET A 200 4.57 -13.96 13.15
C MET A 200 4.07 -15.12 14.01
N HIS A 201 3.83 -14.88 15.31
CA HIS A 201 3.21 -15.86 16.21
C HIS A 201 1.84 -16.31 15.67
N MET A 202 0.96 -15.37 15.32
CA MET A 202 -0.37 -15.71 14.81
C MET A 202 -0.33 -16.47 13.49
N MET A 203 0.67 -16.22 12.62
CA MET A 203 0.84 -16.97 11.39
C MET A 203 1.36 -18.39 11.65
N PHE A 204 2.42 -18.55 12.43
CA PHE A 204 3.21 -19.79 12.42
C PHE A 204 3.01 -20.68 13.64
N ALA A 205 2.62 -20.15 14.80
CA ALA A 205 2.45 -20.96 16.00
C ALA A 205 1.33 -21.99 15.86
N THR A 206 1.51 -23.16 16.45
CA THR A 206 0.48 -24.20 16.55
C THR A 206 0.28 -24.61 18.01
N PRO A 207 -0.83 -25.26 18.38
CA PRO A 207 -1.02 -25.76 19.74
C PRO A 207 -0.07 -26.90 20.14
N CYS A 208 0.71 -27.45 19.19
CA CYS A 208 1.52 -28.64 19.40
C CYS A 208 2.86 -28.34 20.11
N GLU A 209 3.34 -27.10 20.04
CA GLU A 209 4.61 -26.69 20.65
C GLU A 209 4.68 -25.17 20.84
N GLU A 210 5.59 -24.73 21.70
CA GLU A 210 5.88 -23.31 21.89
C GLU A 210 6.58 -22.72 20.65
N TYR A 211 5.97 -21.70 20.04
CA TYR A 211 6.58 -20.98 18.92
C TYR A 211 7.63 -19.99 19.42
N LYS A 212 8.89 -20.23 19.08
CA LYS A 212 10.01 -19.35 19.42
C LYS A 212 10.26 -18.37 18.29
N ILE A 213 10.15 -17.08 18.60
CA ILE A 213 10.41 -16.02 17.63
C ILE A 213 11.91 -15.84 17.44
N ASN A 214 12.35 -15.80 16.18
CA ASN A 214 13.71 -15.41 15.84
C ASN A 214 13.81 -13.88 15.77
N PRO A 215 14.66 -13.22 16.58
CA PRO A 215 14.77 -11.76 16.61
C PRO A 215 15.21 -11.14 15.28
N VAL A 216 16.04 -11.82 14.48
CA VAL A 216 16.46 -11.33 13.16
C VAL A 216 15.29 -11.31 12.19
N LEU A 217 14.46 -12.37 12.21
CA LEU A 217 13.26 -12.43 11.37
C LEU A 217 12.20 -11.42 11.81
N ALA A 218 12.02 -11.23 13.13
CA ALA A 218 11.11 -10.21 13.66
C ALA A 218 11.53 -8.81 13.20
N LYS A 219 12.82 -8.48 13.29
CA LYS A 219 13.37 -7.20 12.81
C LYS A 219 13.22 -7.03 11.29
N ALA A 220 13.41 -8.11 10.52
CA ALA A 220 13.20 -8.08 9.09
C ALA A 220 11.73 -7.82 8.73
N PHE A 221 10.80 -8.45 9.44
CA PHE A 221 9.37 -8.23 9.26
C PHE A 221 8.98 -6.80 9.63
N GLU A 222 9.48 -6.28 10.75
CA GLU A 222 9.29 -4.89 11.18
C GLU A 222 9.64 -3.89 10.07
N ARG A 223 10.80 -4.08 9.42
CA ARG A 223 11.21 -3.25 8.27
C ARG A 223 10.27 -3.40 7.09
N ILE A 224 9.80 -4.61 6.78
CA ILE A 224 8.78 -4.81 5.72
C ILE A 224 7.55 -3.96 6.04
N LEU A 225 7.08 -3.93 7.29
CA LEU A 225 5.91 -3.13 7.67
C LEU A 225 6.15 -1.64 7.47
N ILE A 226 7.27 -1.10 7.96
CA ILE A 226 7.61 0.32 7.86
C ILE A 226 7.70 0.78 6.40
N LEU A 227 8.39 0.00 5.55
CA LEU A 227 8.63 0.36 4.14
C LEU A 227 7.37 0.29 3.27
N HIS A 228 6.31 -0.34 3.78
CA HIS A 228 5.02 -0.45 3.10
C HIS A 228 3.92 0.38 3.78
N ALA A 229 4.21 1.08 4.88
CA ALA A 229 3.24 1.78 5.71
C ALA A 229 2.41 2.82 4.95
N ASP A 230 3.03 3.66 4.11
CA ASP A 230 2.33 4.59 3.21
C ASP A 230 3.12 4.82 1.91
N HIS A 231 2.46 5.34 0.88
CA HIS A 231 3.14 5.71 -0.36
C HIS A 231 2.35 6.76 -1.15
N GLU A 232 1.94 7.83 -0.47
CA GLU A 232 1.27 9.00 -1.07
C GLU A 232 -0.03 8.61 -1.83
N GLN A 233 -0.42 9.33 -2.89
CA GLN A 233 -1.69 9.19 -3.60
C GLN A 233 -1.66 8.08 -4.67
N ASN A 234 -1.24 6.88 -4.29
CA ASN A 234 -1.34 5.68 -5.13
C ASN A 234 -2.79 5.19 -5.24
N ALA A 235 -3.06 4.27 -6.19
CA ALA A 235 -4.41 3.83 -6.55
C ALA A 235 -5.28 3.38 -5.35
N SER A 236 -4.72 2.64 -4.39
CA SER A 236 -5.47 2.18 -3.22
C SER A 236 -5.72 3.30 -2.21
N THR A 237 -4.75 4.18 -1.96
CA THR A 237 -4.96 5.40 -1.16
C THR A 237 -6.03 6.30 -1.77
N SER A 238 -5.98 6.54 -3.09
CA SER A 238 -6.99 7.32 -3.79
C SER A 238 -8.37 6.66 -3.73
N THR A 239 -8.44 5.32 -3.76
CA THR A 239 -9.68 4.57 -3.58
C THR A 239 -10.25 4.76 -2.18
N VAL A 240 -9.43 4.67 -1.14
CA VAL A 240 -9.83 4.91 0.26
C VAL A 240 -10.37 6.34 0.43
N ARG A 241 -9.67 7.34 -0.10
CA ARG A 241 -10.11 8.73 -0.08
C ARG A 241 -11.42 8.91 -0.84
N LEU A 242 -11.52 8.40 -2.07
CA LEU A 242 -12.72 8.55 -2.90
C LEU A 242 -13.94 7.90 -2.25
N ALA A 243 -13.81 6.66 -1.75
CA ALA A 243 -14.88 5.98 -1.01
C ALA A 243 -15.27 6.76 0.25
N GLY A 244 -14.29 7.17 1.06
CA GLY A 244 -14.52 7.93 2.29
C GLY A 244 -15.18 9.29 2.05
N SER A 245 -14.91 9.94 0.91
CA SER A 245 -15.47 11.26 0.58
C SER A 245 -17.01 11.26 0.44
N SER A 246 -17.60 10.08 0.25
CA SER A 246 -19.06 9.88 0.23
C SER A 246 -19.68 9.75 1.63
N GLY A 247 -18.85 9.71 2.68
CA GLY A 247 -19.27 9.41 4.05
C GLY A 247 -19.32 7.91 4.37
N ALA A 248 -18.75 7.06 3.52
CA ALA A 248 -18.69 5.62 3.75
C ALA A 248 -17.93 5.30 5.06
N ASN A 249 -18.38 4.25 5.75
CA ASN A 249 -17.78 3.84 7.01
C ASN A 249 -16.29 3.42 6.80
N PRO A 250 -15.42 3.61 7.81
CA PRO A 250 -13.99 3.39 7.69
C PRO A 250 -13.62 1.97 7.28
N PHE A 251 -14.32 0.95 7.79
CA PHE A 251 -14.05 -0.44 7.45
C PHE A 251 -14.31 -0.74 5.97
N ALA A 252 -15.40 -0.23 5.40
CA ALA A 252 -15.70 -0.32 3.99
C ALA A 252 -14.68 0.45 3.13
N CYS A 253 -14.21 1.61 3.59
CA CYS A 253 -13.16 2.36 2.91
C CYS A 253 -11.85 1.56 2.85
N ILE A 254 -11.42 0.97 3.97
CA ILE A 254 -10.23 0.13 3.99
C ILE A 254 -10.41 -1.14 3.17
N ALA A 255 -11.59 -1.79 3.20
CA ALA A 255 -11.88 -2.94 2.33
C ALA A 255 -11.76 -2.58 0.85
N ALA A 256 -12.20 -1.38 0.44
CA ALA A 256 -12.01 -0.87 -0.91
C ALA A 256 -10.51 -0.62 -1.23
N GLY A 257 -9.74 -0.12 -0.26
CA GLY A 257 -8.28 -0.03 -0.36
C GLY A 257 -7.59 -1.38 -0.56
N ILE A 258 -7.99 -2.40 0.21
CA ILE A 258 -7.51 -3.78 0.09
C ILE A 258 -7.85 -4.35 -1.31
N ALA A 259 -9.08 -4.16 -1.78
CA ALA A 259 -9.51 -4.60 -3.09
C ALA A 259 -8.72 -3.91 -4.22
N SER A 260 -8.49 -2.59 -4.11
CA SER A 260 -7.67 -1.83 -5.05
C SER A 260 -6.21 -2.29 -5.04
N LEU A 261 -5.64 -2.58 -3.86
CA LEU A 261 -4.28 -3.09 -3.71
C LEU A 261 -4.11 -4.49 -4.29
N TRP A 262 -5.15 -5.33 -4.26
CA TRP A 262 -5.08 -6.69 -4.83
C TRP A 262 -4.93 -6.71 -6.36
N GLY A 263 -5.22 -5.60 -7.05
CA GLY A 263 -5.00 -5.48 -8.49
C GLY A 263 -3.55 -5.85 -8.87
N PRO A 264 -3.31 -6.71 -9.88
CA PRO A 264 -1.96 -7.12 -10.28
C PRO A 264 -1.02 -5.97 -10.65
N ALA A 265 -1.58 -4.87 -11.17
CA ALA A 265 -0.83 -3.66 -11.52
C ALA A 265 -0.54 -2.73 -10.32
N HIS A 266 -0.95 -3.12 -9.10
CA HIS A 266 -0.69 -2.38 -7.86
C HIS A 266 0.07 -3.27 -6.87
N GLY A 267 -0.58 -3.83 -5.86
CA GLY A 267 0.07 -4.60 -4.79
C GLY A 267 0.33 -6.08 -5.10
N GLY A 268 -0.11 -6.58 -6.26
CA GLY A 268 0.18 -7.94 -6.72
C GLY A 268 1.59 -8.12 -7.32
N ALA A 269 2.38 -7.04 -7.41
CA ALA A 269 3.69 -7.06 -8.03
C ALA A 269 4.70 -7.95 -7.29
N ASN A 270 4.68 -7.95 -5.95
CA ASN A 270 5.55 -8.80 -5.14
C ASN A 270 5.28 -10.30 -5.36
N GLU A 271 4.01 -10.71 -5.45
CA GLU A 271 3.65 -12.09 -5.77
C GLU A 271 4.13 -12.50 -7.16
N ALA A 272 3.97 -11.60 -8.12
CA ALA A 272 4.38 -11.80 -9.49
C ALA A 272 5.90 -11.88 -9.64
N THR A 273 6.66 -11.12 -8.84
CA THR A 273 8.13 -11.23 -8.79
C THR A 273 8.56 -12.61 -8.36
N LEU A 274 7.99 -13.16 -7.28
CA LEU A 274 8.37 -14.49 -6.85
C LEU A 274 7.92 -15.57 -7.84
N LYS A 275 6.71 -15.47 -8.43
CA LYS A 275 6.26 -16.37 -9.50
C LYS A 275 7.20 -16.33 -10.69
N MET A 276 7.68 -15.15 -11.07
CA MET A 276 8.65 -14.99 -12.15
C MET A 276 9.97 -15.68 -11.80
N LEU A 277 10.50 -15.51 -10.58
CA LEU A 277 11.71 -16.21 -10.15
C LEU A 277 11.51 -17.74 -10.17
N GLU A 278 10.36 -18.22 -9.71
CA GLU A 278 9.97 -19.63 -9.77
C GLU A 278 9.82 -20.13 -11.22
N GLU A 279 9.33 -19.32 -12.16
CA GLU A 279 9.19 -19.67 -13.59
C GLU A 279 10.54 -19.72 -14.31
N ILE A 280 11.49 -18.86 -13.92
CA ILE A 280 12.86 -18.87 -14.46
C ILE A 280 13.60 -20.14 -14.00
N GLU A 281 13.35 -20.60 -12.77
CA GLU A 281 13.91 -21.80 -12.11
C GLU A 281 15.44 -21.76 -11.90
N ASP A 282 16.22 -21.53 -12.96
CA ASP A 282 17.68 -21.69 -12.99
C ASP A 282 18.39 -20.51 -13.69
N GLU A 283 19.63 -20.23 -13.26
CA GLU A 283 20.44 -19.13 -13.80
C GLU A 283 20.67 -19.23 -15.31
N SER A 284 20.77 -20.44 -15.86
CA SER A 284 20.95 -20.66 -17.30
C SER A 284 19.78 -20.15 -18.15
N ARG A 285 18.58 -20.03 -17.56
CA ARG A 285 17.37 -19.56 -18.24
C ARG A 285 17.20 -18.04 -18.21
N ILE A 286 17.95 -17.32 -17.37
CA ILE A 286 17.86 -15.85 -17.24
C ILE A 286 17.94 -15.15 -18.60
N GLY A 287 18.90 -15.55 -19.44
CA GLY A 287 19.10 -14.92 -20.76
C GLY A 287 17.85 -14.98 -21.66
N ALA A 288 17.08 -16.08 -21.58
CA ALA A 288 15.84 -16.22 -22.34
C ALA A 288 14.75 -15.26 -21.85
N PHE A 289 14.62 -15.08 -20.53
CA PHE A 289 13.64 -14.16 -19.94
C PHE A 289 14.02 -12.70 -20.14
N ILE A 290 15.31 -12.38 -20.14
CA ILE A 290 15.79 -11.05 -20.53
C ILE A 290 15.44 -10.75 -21.98
N LYS A 291 15.63 -11.71 -22.89
CA LYS A 291 15.23 -11.55 -24.29
C LYS A 291 13.73 -11.29 -24.43
N ARG A 292 12.89 -12.04 -23.68
CA ARG A 292 11.44 -11.80 -23.62
C ARG A 292 11.10 -10.40 -23.10
N ALA A 293 11.76 -9.94 -22.03
CA ALA A 293 11.52 -8.61 -21.46
C ALA A 293 11.94 -7.44 -22.38
N LYS A 294 12.86 -7.70 -23.32
CA LYS A 294 13.32 -6.76 -24.34
C LYS A 294 12.45 -6.77 -25.60
N ASP A 295 11.69 -7.84 -25.81
CA ASP A 295 10.82 -7.98 -26.98
C ASP A 295 9.58 -7.09 -26.82
N LYS A 296 9.33 -6.23 -27.82
CA LYS A 296 8.19 -5.31 -27.81
C LYS A 296 6.87 -6.03 -28.10
N ASP A 297 6.94 -7.19 -28.75
CA ASP A 297 5.78 -8.00 -29.13
C ASP A 297 5.47 -9.08 -28.07
N ASP A 298 6.36 -9.30 -27.10
CA ASP A 298 6.09 -10.13 -25.93
C ASP A 298 5.41 -9.29 -24.82
N SER A 299 4.37 -9.87 -24.23
CA SER A 299 3.65 -9.31 -23.07
C SER A 299 4.43 -9.46 -21.75
N PHE A 300 5.47 -10.29 -21.71
CA PHE A 300 6.29 -10.54 -20.53
C PHE A 300 6.97 -9.27 -20.01
N ARG A 301 6.96 -9.07 -18.70
CA ARG A 301 7.62 -7.95 -18.02
C ARG A 301 8.40 -8.48 -16.84
N MET A 302 9.56 -7.87 -16.57
CA MET A 302 10.41 -8.23 -15.44
C MET A 302 9.80 -7.67 -14.15
N MET A 303 9.07 -8.52 -13.41
CA MET A 303 8.37 -8.13 -12.19
C MET A 303 9.36 -7.84 -11.06
N GLY A 304 9.11 -6.78 -10.28
CA GLY A 304 10.03 -6.30 -9.23
C GLY A 304 11.14 -5.37 -9.74
N PHE A 305 11.11 -5.00 -11.03
CA PHE A 305 12.06 -4.05 -11.62
C PHE A 305 11.34 -2.81 -12.17
N GLY A 306 11.99 -1.67 -12.01
CA GLY A 306 11.43 -0.36 -12.35
C GLY A 306 10.39 0.11 -11.32
N HIS A 307 10.02 1.38 -11.45
CA HIS A 307 9.03 1.99 -10.55
C HIS A 307 8.31 3.14 -11.26
N ARG A 308 7.01 3.33 -10.97
CA ARG A 308 6.19 4.38 -11.62
C ARG A 308 6.65 5.79 -11.28
N ILE A 309 7.09 5.98 -10.03
CA ILE A 309 7.53 7.28 -9.49
C ILE A 309 9.06 7.40 -9.47
N TYR A 310 9.78 6.51 -8.79
CA TYR A 310 11.24 6.50 -8.75
C TYR A 310 11.85 6.22 -10.12
N ARG A 311 12.59 7.18 -10.65
CA ARG A 311 13.29 7.01 -11.93
C ARG A 311 14.64 6.35 -11.74
N ASN A 312 15.39 6.66 -10.68
CA ASN A 312 16.79 6.23 -10.57
C ASN A 312 16.99 5.12 -9.52
N LYS A 313 16.45 5.28 -8.31
CA LYS A 313 16.58 4.28 -7.24
C LYS A 313 15.37 4.37 -6.32
N ASP A 314 14.84 3.22 -5.92
CA ASP A 314 13.85 3.14 -4.84
C ASP A 314 14.59 3.17 -3.49
N PRO A 315 14.41 4.20 -2.64
CA PRO A 315 15.13 4.31 -1.36
C PRO A 315 14.85 3.14 -0.42
N ARG A 316 13.69 2.49 -0.54
CA ARG A 316 13.30 1.36 0.30
C ARG A 316 14.03 0.08 -0.08
N ALA A 317 14.41 -0.05 -1.35
CA ALA A 317 15.03 -1.26 -1.89
C ALA A 317 16.41 -1.52 -1.25
N GLU A 318 17.16 -0.48 -0.93
CA GLU A 318 18.48 -0.60 -0.30
C GLU A 318 18.41 -1.22 1.11
N ILE A 319 17.45 -0.77 1.92
CA ILE A 319 17.21 -1.31 3.26
C ILE A 319 16.72 -2.75 3.16
N MET A 320 15.84 -3.04 2.22
CA MET A 320 15.37 -4.41 2.02
C MET A 320 16.45 -5.34 1.48
N ARG A 321 17.36 -4.84 0.65
CA ARG A 321 18.53 -5.61 0.21
C ARG A 321 19.41 -6.00 1.39
N LYS A 322 19.74 -5.05 2.28
CA LYS A 322 20.48 -5.33 3.52
C LYS A 322 19.75 -6.37 4.38
N THR A 323 18.44 -6.19 4.56
CA THR A 323 17.57 -7.10 5.32
C THR A 323 17.52 -8.50 4.70
N CYS A 324 17.52 -8.60 3.36
CA CYS A 324 17.58 -9.87 2.64
C CYS A 324 18.84 -10.66 2.99
N HIS A 325 20.01 -10.01 2.94
CA HIS A 325 21.25 -10.65 3.35
C HIS A 325 21.26 -11.07 4.82
N GLU A 326 20.74 -10.23 5.74
CA GLU A 326 20.64 -10.56 7.17
C GLU A 326 19.80 -11.83 7.40
N VAL A 327 18.61 -11.91 6.80
CA VAL A 327 17.68 -13.05 6.95
C VAL A 327 18.26 -14.34 6.36
N LEU A 328 18.84 -14.27 5.17
CA LEU A 328 19.38 -15.47 4.51
C LEU A 328 20.63 -16.00 5.21
N ASN A 329 21.44 -15.11 5.78
CA ASN A 329 22.58 -15.51 6.60
C ASN A 329 22.12 -16.20 7.87
N GLU A 330 21.13 -15.64 8.57
CA GLU A 330 20.56 -16.22 9.80
C GLU A 330 19.98 -17.61 9.56
N LEU A 331 19.27 -17.80 8.44
CA LEU A 331 18.64 -19.07 8.09
C LEU A 331 19.58 -20.07 7.40
N GLY A 332 20.83 -19.69 7.12
CA GLY A 332 21.78 -20.53 6.38
C GLY A 332 21.37 -20.79 4.92
N LEU A 333 20.57 -19.90 4.31
CA LEU A 333 20.00 -20.04 2.97
C LEU A 333 20.86 -19.41 1.86
N LYS A 334 22.17 -19.27 2.07
CA LYS A 334 23.09 -18.69 1.08
C LYS A 334 23.12 -19.47 -0.24
N ASP A 335 22.86 -20.78 -0.16
CA ASP A 335 22.84 -21.67 -1.31
C ASP A 335 21.43 -21.91 -1.89
N ASP A 336 20.41 -21.21 -1.39
CA ASP A 336 19.06 -21.29 -1.94
C ASP A 336 19.04 -20.89 -3.43
N PRO A 337 18.52 -21.74 -4.33
CA PRO A 337 18.54 -21.47 -5.77
C PRO A 337 17.84 -20.18 -6.18
N ILE A 338 16.69 -19.86 -5.54
CA ILE A 338 15.95 -18.63 -5.84
C ILE A 338 16.75 -17.41 -5.40
N PHE A 339 17.46 -17.49 -4.28
CA PHE A 339 18.33 -16.40 -3.86
C PHE A 339 19.49 -16.17 -4.83
N LYS A 340 20.21 -17.23 -5.23
CA LYS A 340 21.30 -17.11 -6.22
C LYS A 340 20.80 -16.51 -7.53
N LEU A 341 19.67 -17.01 -8.02
CA LEU A 341 18.97 -16.49 -9.19
C LEU A 341 18.62 -15.01 -9.03
N ALA A 342 18.06 -14.61 -7.88
CA ALA A 342 17.71 -13.21 -7.60
C ALA A 342 18.95 -12.30 -7.58
N MET A 343 20.04 -12.71 -6.92
CA MET A 343 21.29 -11.95 -6.92
C MET A 343 21.88 -11.82 -8.32
N LYS A 344 21.78 -12.87 -9.14
CA LYS A 344 22.24 -12.83 -10.53
C LYS A 344 21.39 -11.89 -11.39
N LEU A 345 20.07 -11.90 -11.23
CA LEU A 345 19.17 -10.98 -11.89
C LEU A 345 19.38 -9.53 -11.46
N GLU A 346 19.62 -9.29 -10.16
CA GLU A 346 20.01 -7.97 -9.65
C GLU A 346 21.27 -7.48 -10.36
N GLN A 347 22.33 -8.31 -10.39
CA GLN A 347 23.58 -7.96 -11.08
C GLN A 347 23.33 -7.61 -12.54
N ILE A 348 22.59 -8.45 -13.28
CA ILE A 348 22.35 -8.22 -14.69
C ILE A 348 21.55 -6.94 -14.94
N ALA A 349 20.55 -6.64 -14.10
CA ALA A 349 19.79 -5.39 -14.24
C ALA A 349 20.63 -4.13 -14.02
N LEU A 350 21.74 -4.23 -13.28
CA LEU A 350 22.68 -3.14 -13.06
C LEU A 350 23.73 -2.99 -14.18
N GLU A 351 23.98 -4.06 -14.96
CA GLU A 351 25.04 -4.11 -15.97
C GLU A 351 24.49 -4.07 -17.41
N ASP A 352 23.25 -4.51 -17.65
CA ASP A 352 22.65 -4.60 -18.98
C ASP A 352 22.14 -3.25 -19.49
N GLU A 353 22.59 -2.84 -20.68
CA GLU A 353 22.29 -1.53 -21.30
C GLU A 353 20.78 -1.24 -21.39
N TYR A 354 19.95 -2.26 -21.67
CA TYR A 354 18.50 -2.06 -21.76
C TYR A 354 17.89 -1.70 -20.41
N PHE A 355 18.32 -2.38 -19.35
CA PHE A 355 17.81 -2.13 -18.00
C PHE A 355 18.26 -0.75 -17.51
N ILE A 356 19.49 -0.35 -17.83
CA ILE A 356 20.01 0.98 -17.51
C ILE A 356 19.23 2.07 -18.29
N GLU A 357 19.06 1.91 -19.61
CA GLU A 357 18.35 2.88 -20.45
C GLU A 357 16.88 3.04 -20.02
N LYS A 358 16.20 1.92 -19.74
CA LYS A 358 14.81 1.90 -19.28
C LYS A 358 14.64 2.14 -17.79
N LYS A 359 15.75 2.31 -17.06
CA LYS A 359 15.80 2.51 -15.61
C LYS A 359 15.05 1.43 -14.81
N LEU A 360 15.21 0.18 -15.22
CA LEU A 360 14.57 -1.00 -14.64
C LEU A 360 15.41 -1.55 -13.48
N TYR A 361 15.51 -0.78 -12.40
CA TYR A 361 16.24 -1.20 -11.19
C TYR A 361 15.35 -2.05 -10.28
N PRO A 362 15.92 -3.00 -9.51
CA PRO A 362 15.17 -3.72 -8.49
C PRO A 362 14.50 -2.76 -7.49
N ASN A 363 13.22 -2.97 -7.23
CA ASN A 363 12.45 -2.17 -6.28
C ASN A 363 12.22 -2.92 -4.95
N VAL A 364 11.48 -2.31 -4.02
CA VAL A 364 11.19 -2.93 -2.71
C VAL A 364 10.47 -4.28 -2.80
N ASP A 365 9.63 -4.48 -3.82
CA ASP A 365 8.85 -5.71 -4.01
C ASP A 365 9.73 -6.91 -4.36
N PHE A 366 10.85 -6.67 -5.06
CA PHE A 366 11.83 -7.69 -5.39
C PHE A 366 12.46 -8.31 -4.12
N TYR A 367 13.00 -7.47 -3.25
CA TYR A 367 13.66 -7.94 -2.03
C TYR A 367 12.68 -8.43 -0.97
N SER A 368 11.54 -7.75 -0.80
CA SER A 368 10.54 -8.14 0.20
C SER A 368 9.93 -9.52 -0.11
N GLY A 369 9.67 -9.84 -1.38
CA GLY A 369 9.20 -11.18 -1.78
C GLY A 369 10.19 -12.29 -1.41
N ILE A 370 11.48 -12.07 -1.62
CA ILE A 370 12.54 -13.03 -1.26
C ILE A 370 12.61 -13.23 0.25
N VAL A 371 12.60 -12.12 1.01
CA VAL A 371 12.61 -12.17 2.49
C VAL A 371 11.39 -12.90 3.03
N MET A 372 10.20 -12.56 2.55
CA MET A 372 8.96 -13.20 3.00
C MET A 372 8.95 -14.70 2.68
N ARG A 373 9.42 -15.11 1.49
CA ARG A 373 9.60 -16.53 1.17
C ARG A 373 10.57 -17.21 2.13
N ALA A 374 11.74 -16.60 2.39
CA ALA A 374 12.73 -17.16 3.31
C ALA A 374 12.18 -17.35 4.73
N MET A 375 11.30 -16.44 5.18
CA MET A 375 10.57 -16.55 6.44
C MET A 375 9.46 -17.61 6.45
N GLY A 376 9.17 -18.27 5.32
CA GLY A 376 8.09 -19.25 5.20
C GLY A 376 6.70 -18.66 4.97
N ILE A 377 6.60 -17.35 4.67
CA ILE A 377 5.33 -16.73 4.27
C ILE A 377 5.03 -17.20 2.84
N PRO A 378 3.86 -17.81 2.57
CA PRO A 378 3.54 -18.26 1.22
C PRO A 378 3.27 -17.06 0.30
N ASN A 379 3.57 -17.23 -0.98
CA ASN A 379 3.42 -16.20 -2.01
C ASN A 379 2.06 -15.48 -1.95
N SER A 380 0.95 -16.22 -1.82
CA SER A 380 -0.41 -15.66 -1.72
C SER A 380 -0.71 -14.75 -0.51
N MET A 381 0.23 -14.66 0.44
CA MET A 381 0.13 -13.77 1.60
C MET A 381 0.90 -12.46 1.41
N PHE A 382 1.67 -12.29 0.35
CA PHE A 382 2.54 -11.12 0.18
C PHE A 382 1.73 -9.84 0.07
N THR A 383 0.69 -9.82 -0.78
CA THR A 383 -0.20 -8.65 -0.86
C THR A 383 -1.03 -8.47 0.42
N ALA A 384 -1.31 -9.54 1.17
CA ALA A 384 -2.00 -9.45 2.47
C ALA A 384 -1.13 -8.78 3.54
N VAL A 385 0.15 -9.12 3.62
CA VAL A 385 1.14 -8.44 4.47
C VAL A 385 1.29 -6.98 4.04
N PHE A 386 1.33 -6.71 2.73
CA PHE A 386 1.34 -5.34 2.21
C PHE A 386 0.08 -4.57 2.67
N ALA A 387 -1.12 -5.13 2.48
CA ALA A 387 -2.37 -4.51 2.92
C ALA A 387 -2.38 -4.22 4.43
N LEU A 388 -1.85 -5.14 5.23
CA LEU A 388 -1.67 -4.96 6.67
C LEU A 388 -0.80 -3.73 6.99
N ALA A 389 0.37 -3.62 6.37
CA ALA A 389 1.28 -2.50 6.60
C ALA A 389 0.64 -1.19 6.14
N ARG A 390 0.09 -1.22 4.91
CA ARG A 390 -0.51 -0.06 4.25
C ARG A 390 -1.77 0.47 4.94
N THR A 391 -2.39 -0.33 5.82
CA THR A 391 -3.52 0.13 6.63
C THR A 391 -3.16 1.36 7.46
N ALA A 392 -1.92 1.47 7.97
CA ALA A 392 -1.47 2.66 8.70
C ALA A 392 -1.55 3.93 7.84
N GLY A 393 -1.04 3.88 6.60
CA GLY A 393 -1.16 4.98 5.64
C GLY A 393 -2.61 5.26 5.26
N TRP A 394 -3.41 4.23 4.96
CA TRP A 394 -4.80 4.43 4.57
C TRP A 394 -5.65 5.11 5.65
N VAL A 395 -5.51 4.72 6.93
CA VAL A 395 -6.27 5.37 8.01
C VAL A 395 -5.81 6.81 8.24
N ALA A 396 -4.51 7.09 8.12
CA ALA A 396 -3.97 8.44 8.20
C ALA A 396 -4.50 9.33 7.06
N GLN A 397 -4.45 8.84 5.82
CA GLN A 397 -4.91 9.54 4.62
C GLN A 397 -6.43 9.78 4.64
N TRP A 398 -7.20 8.79 5.12
CA TRP A 398 -8.65 8.91 5.32
C TRP A 398 -9.00 9.95 6.40
N ASN A 399 -8.30 9.90 7.54
CA ASN A 399 -8.54 10.84 8.63
C ASN A 399 -8.14 12.28 8.24
N GLU A 400 -7.03 12.47 7.53
CA GLU A 400 -6.61 13.77 7.01
C GLU A 400 -7.67 14.34 6.06
N MET A 401 -8.14 13.56 5.09
CA MET A 401 -9.18 13.99 4.15
C MET A 401 -10.45 14.46 4.86
N LEU A 402 -10.95 13.69 5.85
CA LEU A 402 -12.18 14.03 6.58
C LEU A 402 -11.97 15.18 7.57
N GLY A 403 -10.76 15.34 8.10
CA GLY A 403 -10.40 16.43 9.01
C GLY A 403 -10.14 17.76 8.31
N GLN A 404 -9.89 17.75 7.00
CA GLN A 404 -9.59 18.96 6.23
C GLN A 404 -10.82 19.87 6.05
N PRO A 405 -10.71 21.18 6.34
CA PRO A 405 -11.76 22.14 6.05
C PRO A 405 -12.14 22.16 4.57
N GLY A 406 -13.45 22.19 4.30
CA GLY A 406 -13.95 22.26 2.93
C GLY A 406 -13.80 20.97 2.12
N ASN A 407 -13.57 19.82 2.79
CA ASN A 407 -13.68 18.51 2.16
C ASN A 407 -15.03 18.35 1.42
N LYS A 408 -15.00 17.75 0.24
CA LYS A 408 -16.17 17.55 -0.64
C LYS A 408 -16.17 16.13 -1.18
N ILE A 409 -17.37 15.63 -1.49
CA ILE A 409 -17.53 14.36 -2.18
C ILE A 409 -16.78 14.35 -3.53
N GLY A 410 -15.96 13.33 -3.74
CA GLY A 410 -15.28 13.10 -5.02
C GLY A 410 -16.29 12.66 -6.08
N ARG A 411 -16.48 13.51 -7.10
CA ARG A 411 -17.43 13.26 -8.20
C ARG A 411 -16.87 13.76 -9.54
N PRO A 412 -15.96 12.99 -10.19
CA PRO A 412 -15.33 13.39 -11.44
C PRO A 412 -16.33 13.51 -12.60
N ARG A 413 -15.91 14.19 -13.67
CA ARG A 413 -16.67 14.34 -14.92
C ARG A 413 -16.17 13.37 -15.99
N GLN A 414 -16.90 13.31 -17.10
CA GLN A 414 -16.54 12.52 -18.27
C GLN A 414 -16.69 13.36 -19.54
N VAL A 415 -15.97 12.99 -20.58
CA VAL A 415 -16.23 13.43 -21.96
C VAL A 415 -17.15 12.38 -22.60
N TYR A 416 -18.40 12.75 -22.86
CA TYR A 416 -19.36 11.82 -23.43
C TYR A 416 -19.15 11.66 -24.94
N THR A 417 -18.75 10.47 -25.38
CA THR A 417 -18.53 10.10 -26.78
C THR A 417 -19.57 9.09 -27.29
N GLY A 418 -20.65 8.89 -26.55
CA GLY A 418 -21.73 7.98 -26.90
C GLY A 418 -22.70 8.57 -27.93
N LYS A 419 -23.77 7.81 -28.23
CA LYS A 419 -24.81 8.26 -29.15
C LYS A 419 -25.57 9.45 -28.58
N ALA A 420 -25.84 10.45 -29.43
CA ALA A 420 -26.77 11.52 -29.08
C ALA A 420 -28.18 10.97 -28.76
N ARG A 421 -29.05 11.85 -28.26
CA ARG A 421 -30.46 11.53 -27.98
C ARG A 421 -31.09 10.81 -29.18
N ARG A 422 -31.68 9.64 -28.93
CA ARG A 422 -32.40 8.83 -29.91
C ARG A 422 -33.67 8.27 -29.26
N ASP A 423 -34.76 8.26 -30.00
CA ASP A 423 -36.04 7.79 -29.47
C ASP A 423 -36.07 6.26 -29.37
N VAL A 424 -36.79 5.77 -28.37
CA VAL A 424 -37.05 4.33 -28.23
C VAL A 424 -38.04 3.92 -29.33
N PRO A 425 -37.73 2.88 -30.14
CA PRO A 425 -38.68 2.39 -31.13
C PRO A 425 -39.98 1.94 -30.44
N LYS A 426 -41.14 2.38 -30.95
CA LYS A 426 -42.43 1.83 -30.50
C LYS A 426 -42.50 0.37 -30.93
N SER A 427 -42.70 -0.56 -30.00
CA SER A 427 -43.05 -1.93 -30.37
C SER A 427 -44.37 -1.91 -31.12
N LYS A 428 -44.43 -2.59 -32.27
CA LYS A 428 -45.69 -2.78 -33.00
C LYS A 428 -46.64 -3.69 -32.25
#